data_AF-A0A842YIV0-F1
#
_entry.id   AF-A0A842YIV0-F1
#
_cell.length_a   1.000
_cell.length_b   1.000
_cell.length_c   1.000
_cell.angle_alpha   90.00
_cell.angle_beta   90.00
_cell.angle_gamma   90.00
#
_symmetry.space_group_name_H-M   'P 1'
#
loop_
_entity.id
_entity.type
_entity.pdbx_description
1 polymer ?
#
loop_
_entity_poly.entity_id
_entity_poly.type
_entity_poly.pdbx_seq_one_letter_code
_entity_poly.pdbx_strand_id
1 'polypeptide(L)'
;MKRSELLETLITNILSLEHERPLLVAIDGFDGAGKTILANELAEKLGALGLSVIDASIDGFHNPRVIRHKRGADNPEGYYMDSFNHAALKILLLDPLKTGNLRYKVRAFDYNVDQGIISQPQL
;
A
#
# COMPACT_ATOMS: atom_id res chain seq x y z
N MET A 1 10.19 -6.00 -24.13
CA MET A 1 9.84 -6.92 -23.03
C MET A 1 8.34 -7.04 -22.95
N LYS A 2 7.81 -8.25 -22.96
CA LYS A 2 6.38 -8.53 -22.77
C LYS A 2 6.00 -8.35 -21.30
N ARG A 3 4.71 -8.13 -21.02
CA ARG A 3 4.18 -8.00 -19.65
C ARG A 3 4.54 -9.21 -18.77
N SER A 4 4.45 -10.42 -19.32
CA SER A 4 4.78 -11.67 -18.64
C SER A 4 6.25 -11.74 -18.23
N GLU A 5 7.17 -11.41 -19.15
CA GLU A 5 8.61 -11.40 -18.91
C GLU A 5 9.00 -10.42 -17.79
N LEU A 6 8.35 -9.25 -17.74
CA LEU A 6 8.52 -8.29 -16.65
C LEU A 6 8.07 -8.88 -15.31
N LEU A 7 6.88 -9.50 -15.26
CA LEU A 7 6.35 -10.09 -14.03
C LEU A 7 7.26 -11.21 -13.52
N GLU A 8 7.74 -12.08 -14.40
CA GLU A 8 8.67 -13.16 -14.06
C GLU A 8 9.99 -12.60 -13.51
N THR A 9 10.52 -11.53 -14.12
CA THR A 9 11.73 -10.85 -13.65
C THR A 9 11.53 -10.27 -12.25
N LEU A 10 10.42 -9.56 -12.02
CA LEU A 10 10.11 -8.96 -10.72
C LEU A 10 9.92 -10.02 -9.64
N ILE A 11 9.19 -11.10 -9.94
CA ILE A 11 8.99 -12.21 -9.01
C ILE A 11 10.34 -12.83 -8.66
N THR A 12 11.18 -13.12 -9.65
CA THR A 12 12.51 -13.70 -9.43
C THR A 12 13.35 -12.80 -8.52
N ASN A 13 13.32 -11.49 -8.75
CA ASN A 13 14.04 -10.51 -7.94
C ASN A 13 13.47 -10.39 -6.51
N ILE A 14 12.16 -10.54 -6.33
CA ILE A 14 11.54 -10.53 -5.00
C ILE A 14 11.95 -11.78 -4.22
N LEU A 15 11.90 -12.95 -4.86
CA LEU A 15 12.20 -14.25 -4.24
C LEU A 15 13.69 -14.44 -3.91
N SER A 16 14.58 -13.68 -4.55
CA SER A 16 16.02 -13.74 -4.28
C SER A 16 16.46 -12.90 -3.06
N LEU A 17 15.56 -12.10 -2.49
CA LEU A 17 15.85 -11.28 -1.33
C LEU A 17 15.64 -12.09 -0.05
N GLU A 18 16.73 -12.36 0.68
CA GLU A 18 16.66 -12.98 2.00
C GLU A 18 16.06 -12.01 3.03
N HIS A 19 15.16 -12.53 3.87
CA HIS A 19 14.49 -11.74 4.90
C HIS A 19 14.05 -12.60 6.09
N GLU A 20 14.23 -12.10 7.31
CA GLU A 20 13.74 -12.77 8.54
C GLU A 20 12.32 -12.36 8.93
N ARG A 21 11.79 -11.34 8.26
CA ARG A 21 10.48 -10.70 8.49
C ARG A 21 9.77 -10.51 7.15
N PRO A 22 8.47 -10.15 7.12
CA PRO A 22 7.79 -9.87 5.86
C PRO A 22 8.57 -8.86 5.01
N LEU A 23 8.87 -9.24 3.76
CA LEU A 23 9.48 -8.35 2.79
C LEU A 23 8.46 -7.32 2.32
N LEU A 24 8.79 -6.04 2.48
CA LEU A 24 7.95 -4.95 2.01
C LEU A 24 8.43 -4.45 0.66
N VAL A 25 7.58 -4.65 -0.35
CA VAL A 25 7.81 -4.22 -1.73
C VAL A 25 6.87 -3.05 -2.04
N ALA A 26 7.44 -1.88 -2.32
CA ALA A 26 6.66 -0.70 -2.70
C ALA A 26 6.59 -0.57 -4.24
N ILE A 27 5.40 -0.28 -4.77
CA ILE A 27 5.18 0.00 -6.19
C ILE A 27 4.74 1.46 -6.31
N ASP A 28 5.62 2.29 -6.84
CA ASP A 28 5.41 3.73 -6.98
C ASP A 28 5.40 4.17 -8.45
N GLY A 29 4.76 5.30 -8.73
CA GLY A 29 4.57 5.86 -10.06
C GLY A 29 3.41 6.85 -10.13
N PHE A 30 3.28 7.52 -11.27
CA PHE A 30 2.21 8.50 -11.50
C PHE A 30 0.81 7.88 -11.53
N ASP A 31 -0.21 8.71 -11.34
CA ASP A 31 -1.60 8.28 -11.45
C ASP A 31 -1.91 7.79 -12.87
N GLY A 32 -2.67 6.71 -12.96
CA GLY A 32 -2.94 6.03 -14.24
C GLY A 32 -1.78 5.18 -14.78
N ALA A 33 -0.61 5.14 -14.13
CA ALA A 33 0.54 4.33 -14.61
C ALA A 33 0.34 2.80 -14.49
N GLY A 34 -0.79 2.33 -13.95
CA GLY A 34 -1.08 0.90 -13.81
C GLY A 34 -0.49 0.24 -12.56
N LYS A 35 -0.08 1.02 -11.55
CA LYS A 35 0.49 0.52 -10.28
C LYS A 35 -0.39 -0.56 -9.62
N THR A 36 -1.69 -0.29 -9.51
CA THR A 36 -2.67 -1.20 -8.91
C THR A 36 -2.79 -2.50 -9.70
N ILE A 37 -2.75 -2.42 -11.03
CA ILE A 37 -2.78 -3.61 -11.89
C ILE A 37 -1.53 -4.45 -11.64
N LEU A 38 -0.34 -3.81 -11.61
CA LEU A 38 0.92 -4.49 -11.33
C LEU A 38 0.96 -5.13 -9.93
N ALA A 39 0.47 -4.43 -8.90
CA ALA A 39 0.40 -4.95 -7.54
C ALA A 39 -0.48 -6.21 -7.48
N ASN A 40 -1.67 -6.16 -8.08
CA ASN A 40 -2.60 -7.29 -8.11
C ASN A 40 -2.02 -8.50 -8.86
N GLU A 41 -1.42 -8.28 -10.03
CA GLU A 41 -0.81 -9.36 -10.83
C GLU A 41 0.38 -10.01 -10.11
N LEU A 42 1.19 -9.21 -9.38
CA LEU A 42 2.28 -9.75 -8.55
C LEU A 42 1.72 -10.53 -7.37
N ALA A 43 0.72 -10.00 -6.67
CA ALA A 43 0.10 -10.66 -5.52
C ALA A 43 -0.54 -12.00 -5.91
N GLU A 44 -1.27 -12.04 -7.02
CA GLU A 44 -1.86 -13.27 -7.55
C GLU A 44 -0.78 -14.32 -7.86
N LYS A 45 0.28 -13.93 -8.57
CA LYS A 45 1.34 -14.86 -8.98
C LYS A 45 2.16 -15.36 -7.79
N LEU A 46 2.51 -14.48 -6.85
CA LEU A 46 3.22 -14.88 -5.62
C LEU A 46 2.33 -15.78 -4.75
N GLY A 47 1.04 -15.48 -4.65
CA GLY A 47 0.06 -16.32 -3.97
C GLY A 47 -0.09 -17.70 -4.60
N ALA A 48 -0.08 -17.79 -5.94
CA ALA A 48 -0.09 -19.06 -6.67
C ALA A 48 1.17 -19.92 -6.44
N LEU A 49 2.28 -19.30 -6.00
CA LEU A 49 3.49 -20.00 -5.55
C LEU A 49 3.44 -20.42 -4.06
N GLY A 50 2.32 -20.19 -3.38
CA GLY A 50 2.10 -20.56 -1.98
C GLY A 50 2.58 -19.54 -0.96
N LEU A 51 2.94 -18.33 -1.38
CA LEU A 51 3.36 -17.25 -0.47
C LEU A 51 2.16 -16.51 0.11
N SER A 52 2.26 -16.14 1.38
CA SER A 52 1.30 -15.23 2.00
C SER A 52 1.63 -13.80 1.58
N VAL A 53 0.68 -13.15 0.89
CA VAL A 53 0.85 -11.79 0.37
C VAL A 53 -0.12 -10.85 1.06
N ILE A 54 0.40 -9.73 1.55
CA ILE A 54 -0.40 -8.65 2.14
C ILE A 54 -0.47 -7.53 1.10
N ASP A 55 -1.63 -7.37 0.47
CA ASP A 55 -1.89 -6.26 -0.43
C ASP A 55 -2.44 -5.05 0.34
N ALA A 56 -1.79 -3.90 0.16
CA ALA A 56 -2.17 -2.64 0.81
C ALA A 56 -1.83 -1.45 -0.09
N SER A 57 -2.74 -0.47 -0.11
CA SER A 57 -2.54 0.83 -0.78
C SER A 57 -2.48 1.95 0.25
N ILE A 58 -1.68 2.98 -0.04
CA ILE A 58 -1.69 4.24 0.70
C ILE A 58 -3.07 4.91 0.69
N ASP A 59 -3.92 4.57 -0.29
CA ASP A 59 -5.29 5.08 -0.40
C ASP A 59 -6.15 4.71 0.81
N GLY A 60 -5.85 3.59 1.48
CA GLY A 60 -6.51 3.18 2.72
C GLY A 60 -6.15 4.05 3.93
N PHE A 61 -5.28 5.04 3.77
CA PHE A 61 -4.75 5.92 4.81
C PHE A 61 -4.87 7.39 4.45
N HIS A 62 -5.86 7.77 3.64
CA HIS A 62 -6.16 9.17 3.40
C HIS A 62 -6.51 9.91 4.70
N ASN A 63 -6.24 11.22 4.73
CA ASN A 63 -6.84 12.12 5.69
C ASN A 63 -8.32 12.42 5.33
N PRO A 64 -9.14 12.82 6.32
CA PRO A 64 -10.47 13.37 6.05
C PRO A 64 -10.44 14.57 5.09
N ARG A 65 -11.53 14.78 4.32
CA ARG A 65 -11.65 15.87 3.34
C ARG A 65 -11.34 17.24 3.92
N VAL A 66 -11.74 17.49 5.18
CA VAL A 66 -11.47 18.76 5.89
C VAL A 66 -9.97 19.04 6.02
N ILE A 67 -9.13 18.01 6.10
CA ILE A 67 -7.67 18.16 6.11
C ILE A 67 -7.14 18.27 4.68
N ARG A 68 -7.56 17.36 3.78
CA ARG A 68 -7.06 17.30 2.39
C ARG A 68 -7.27 18.60 1.64
N HIS A 69 -8.43 19.23 1.82
CA HIS A 69 -8.83 20.41 1.04
C HIS A 69 -8.64 21.72 1.81
N LYS A 70 -7.93 21.73 2.95
CA LYS A 70 -7.76 22.93 3.77
C LYS A 70 -7.07 24.09 3.05
N ARG A 71 -6.31 23.79 1.98
CA ARG A 71 -5.62 24.75 1.10
C ARG A 71 -6.38 25.06 -0.21
N GLY A 72 -7.60 24.55 -0.35
CA GLY A 72 -8.36 24.48 -1.60
C GLY A 72 -8.27 23.09 -2.23
N ALA A 73 -9.37 22.64 -2.85
CA ALA A 73 -9.47 21.28 -3.41
C ALA A 73 -8.50 21.01 -4.57
N ASP A 74 -8.20 22.03 -5.37
CA ASP A 74 -7.31 21.93 -6.53
C ASP A 74 -5.88 22.41 -6.24
N ASN A 75 -5.50 22.54 -4.96
CA ASN A 75 -4.17 23.00 -4.58
C ASN A 75 -3.15 21.85 -4.67
N PRO A 76 -2.13 21.92 -5.56
CA PRO A 76 -1.18 20.83 -5.74
C PRO A 76 -0.28 20.58 -4.53
N GLU A 77 0.06 21.63 -3.77
CA GLU A 77 0.80 21.49 -2.53
C GLU A 77 -0.06 20.81 -1.45
N GLY A 78 -1.35 21.14 -1.39
CA GLY A 78 -2.33 20.46 -0.55
C GLY A 78 -2.49 18.99 -0.92
N TYR A 79 -2.57 18.66 -2.22
CA TYR A 79 -2.60 17.28 -2.68
C TYR A 79 -1.38 16.49 -2.20
N TYR A 80 -0.18 17.07 -2.29
CA TYR A 80 1.05 16.40 -1.87
C TYR A 80 1.17 16.27 -0.34
N MET A 81 0.90 17.35 0.39
CA MET A 81 1.17 17.42 1.84
C MET A 81 0.04 16.86 2.70
N ASP A 82 -1.21 16.98 2.24
CA ASP A 82 -2.39 16.82 3.10
C ASP A 82 -3.26 15.61 2.72
N SER A 83 -3.04 14.96 1.58
CA SER A 83 -3.87 13.82 1.12
C SER A 83 -3.80 12.61 2.06
N PHE A 84 -2.60 12.26 2.53
CA PHE A 84 -2.37 10.99 3.22
C PHE A 84 -1.94 11.17 4.68
N ASN A 85 -2.47 10.31 5.54
CA ASN A 85 -2.07 10.16 6.92
C ASN A 85 -0.87 9.20 7.02
N HIS A 86 0.32 9.72 6.71
CA HIS A 86 1.55 8.93 6.78
C HIS A 86 1.87 8.40 8.18
N ALA A 87 1.43 9.09 9.24
CA ALA A 87 1.60 8.62 10.62
C ALA A 87 0.77 7.35 10.87
N ALA A 88 -0.51 7.36 10.45
CA ALA A 88 -1.36 6.18 10.55
C ALA A 88 -0.85 5.01 9.69
N LEU A 89 -0.39 5.28 8.46
CA LEU A 89 0.25 4.26 7.60
C LEU A 89 1.43 3.59 8.29
N LYS A 90 2.33 4.38 8.90
CA LYS A 90 3.50 3.84 9.61
C LYS A 90 3.09 2.99 10.81
N ILE A 91 2.31 3.56 11.72
CA ILE A 91 1.95 2.93 13.00
C ILE A 91 1.10 1.68 12.80
N LEU A 92 0.15 1.71 11.85
CA LEU A 92 -0.84 0.65 11.69
C LEU A 92 -0.43 -0.43 10.70
N LEU A 93 0.47 -0.14 9.75
CA LEU A 93 0.86 -1.10 8.70
C LEU A 93 2.36 -1.36 8.67
N LEU A 94 3.17 -0.32 8.44
CA LEU A 94 4.58 -0.52 8.13
C LEU A 94 5.38 -0.98 9.36
N ASP A 95 5.21 -0.34 10.51
CA ASP A 95 5.99 -0.66 11.71
C ASP A 95 5.66 -2.06 12.25
N PRO A 96 4.39 -2.49 12.33
CA PRO A 96 4.04 -3.87 12.71
C PRO A 96 4.66 -4.94 11.82
N LEU A 97 4.77 -4.68 10.51
CA LEU A 97 5.33 -5.62 9.52
C LEU A 97 6.87 -5.59 9.49
N LYS A 98 7.48 -4.40 9.60
CA LYS A 98 8.95 -4.25 9.58
C LYS A 98 9.63 -4.73 10.84
N THR A 99 9.07 -4.38 11.99
CA THR A 99 9.78 -4.50 13.29
C THR A 99 8.89 -4.99 14.42
N GLY A 100 7.57 -4.93 14.26
CA GLY A 100 6.61 -5.25 15.30
C GLY A 100 6.20 -6.71 15.38
N ASN A 101 4.93 -6.90 15.77
CA ASN A 101 4.32 -8.16 16.18
C ASN A 101 3.35 -8.73 15.13
N LEU A 102 3.42 -8.25 13.88
CA LEU A 102 2.53 -8.65 12.78
C LEU A 102 1.03 -8.36 13.03
N ARG A 103 0.68 -7.51 14.01
CA ARG A 103 -0.70 -6.99 14.13
C ARG A 103 -0.85 -5.71 13.33
N TYR A 104 -1.33 -5.83 12.10
CA TYR A 104 -1.40 -4.72 11.15
C TYR A 104 -2.83 -4.41 10.70
N LYS A 105 -3.01 -3.27 10.03
CA LYS A 105 -4.22 -2.92 9.27
C LYS A 105 -3.81 -2.47 7.89
N VAL A 106 -4.42 -3.02 6.83
CA VAL A 106 -4.17 -2.58 5.44
C VAL A 106 -4.93 -1.31 5.04
N ARG A 107 -5.86 -0.88 5.89
CA ARG A 107 -6.67 0.34 5.70
C ARG A 107 -7.20 0.85 7.05
N ALA A 108 -7.26 2.17 7.19
CA ALA A 108 -7.78 2.86 8.37
C ALA A 108 -8.86 3.90 8.01
N PHE A 109 -8.96 4.29 6.74
CA PHE A 109 -9.90 5.32 6.27
C PHE A 109 -10.39 5.00 4.85
N ASP A 110 -11.67 5.29 4.58
CA ASP A 110 -12.26 5.29 3.24
C ASP A 110 -12.55 6.73 2.81
N TYR A 111 -11.75 7.22 1.86
CA TYR A 111 -11.82 8.60 1.38
C TYR A 111 -13.02 8.87 0.46
N ASN A 112 -13.65 7.83 -0.07
CA ASN A 112 -14.83 7.97 -0.94
C ASN A 112 -16.03 8.45 -0.12
N VAL A 113 -16.23 7.82 1.05
CA VAL A 113 -17.31 8.16 1.99
C VAL A 113 -16.86 9.09 3.12
N ASP A 114 -15.57 9.39 3.20
CA ASP A 114 -14.94 10.25 4.22
C ASP A 114 -15.11 9.71 5.65
N GLN A 115 -14.86 8.40 5.84
CA GLN A 115 -15.07 7.72 7.12
C GLN A 115 -13.89 6.86 7.55
N GLY A 116 -13.66 6.82 8.86
CA GLY A 116 -12.72 5.89 9.49
C GLY A 116 -13.22 4.44 9.43
N ILE A 117 -12.31 3.50 9.24
CA ILE A 117 -12.62 2.07 9.18
C ILE A 117 -12.42 1.45 10.57
N ILE A 118 -13.51 0.97 11.15
CA ILE A 118 -13.48 0.23 12.40
C ILE A 118 -13.32 -1.26 12.06
N SER A 119 -12.07 -1.72 12.05
CA SER A 119 -11.70 -3.13 11.87
C SER A 119 -10.77 -3.59 12.99
N GLN A 120 -10.77 -4.90 13.27
CA GLN A 120 -9.72 -5.50 14.09
C GLN A 120 -8.43 -5.61 13.27
N PRO A 121 -7.24 -5.50 13.90
CA PRO A 121 -5.98 -5.80 13.23
C PRO A 121 -5.94 -7.23 12.68
N GLN A 122 -5.35 -7.39 11.50
CA GLN A 122 -4.97 -8.70 10.96
C GLN A 122 -3.76 -9.28 11.70
N LEU A 123 -3.48 -10.57 11.47
CA LEU A 123 -2.31 -11.31 11.96
C LEU A 123 -1.49 -11.81 10.77
#